data_AF-A0A382PDV0-F1
#
_entry.id   AF-A0A382PDV0-F1
#
_cell.length_a   1.000
_cell.length_b   1.000
_cell.length_c   1.000
_cell.angle_alpha   90.00
_cell.angle_beta   90.00
_cell.angle_gamma   90.00
#
_symmetry.space_group_name_H-M   'P 1'
#
loop_
_entity.id
_entity.type
_entity.pdbx_description
1 polymer ?
#
loop_
_entity_poly.entity_id
_entity_poly.type
_entity_poly.pdbx_seq_one_letter_code
_entity_poly.pdbx_strand_id
1 'polypeptide(L)'
;MKKWGDMYLVNYFLNCVTISLLFLLSCYPSSVTDNTDSIDFEVSEATIMELHNAMLENQVTSLYLVNSYLDRIDRYDRSGPALNSIIRLKPDAQQQAIALDKERVENGMRGPLH
;
A
#
# COMPACT_ATOMS: atom_id res chain seq x y z
N MET A 1 -0.24 -69.86 -12.45
CA MET A 1 0.23 -68.60 -11.82
C MET A 1 -0.09 -67.46 -12.77
N LYS A 2 -1.24 -66.81 -12.56
CA LYS A 2 -1.80 -65.80 -13.48
C LYS A 2 -2.40 -64.67 -12.65
N LYS A 3 -1.56 -63.69 -12.27
CA LYS A 3 -1.96 -62.46 -11.58
C LYS A 3 -0.93 -61.36 -11.88
N TRP A 4 -0.93 -60.86 -13.12
CA TRP A 4 -0.10 -59.69 -13.47
C TRP A 4 -0.78 -58.73 -14.45
N GLY A 5 -2.00 -58.99 -14.95
CA GLY A 5 -2.68 -58.10 -15.92
C GLY A 5 -3.45 -56.95 -15.27
N ASP A 6 -4.16 -57.22 -14.17
CA ASP A 6 -5.12 -56.27 -13.60
C ASP A 6 -4.46 -55.15 -12.78
N MET A 7 -3.22 -55.37 -12.33
CA MET A 7 -2.49 -54.39 -11.52
C MET A 7 -1.96 -53.22 -12.36
N TYR A 8 -1.64 -53.43 -13.64
CA TYR A 8 -1.19 -52.35 -14.53
C TYR A 8 -2.34 -51.46 -15.00
N LEU A 9 -3.54 -52.02 -15.19
CA LEU A 9 -4.72 -51.24 -15.57
C LEU A 9 -5.15 -50.28 -14.44
N VAL A 10 -5.23 -50.76 -13.19
CA VAL A 10 -5.59 -49.91 -12.05
C VAL A 10 -4.55 -48.80 -11.83
N ASN A 11 -3.26 -49.09 -12.03
CA ASN A 11 -2.19 -48.10 -11.91
C ASN A 11 -2.19 -47.08 -13.08
N TYR A 12 -2.62 -47.49 -14.28
CA TYR A 12 -2.85 -46.58 -15.41
C TYR A 12 -4.06 -45.66 -15.14
N PHE A 13 -5.15 -46.21 -14.62
CA PHE A 13 -6.34 -45.43 -14.25
C PHE A 13 -6.06 -44.46 -13.09
N LEU A 14 -5.32 -44.88 -12.06
CA LEU A 14 -4.90 -43.98 -10.97
C LEU A 14 -3.96 -42.87 -11.45
N ASN A 15 -2.98 -43.18 -12.31
CA ASN A 15 -2.08 -42.16 -12.88
C ASN A 15 -2.80 -41.21 -13.85
N CYS A 16 -3.82 -41.68 -14.57
CA CYS A 16 -4.59 -40.81 -15.46
C CYS A 16 -5.41 -39.78 -14.68
N VAL A 17 -6.01 -40.19 -13.55
CA VAL A 17 -6.79 -39.30 -12.67
C VAL A 17 -5.88 -38.31 -11.92
N THR A 18 -4.66 -38.70 -11.53
CA THR A 18 -3.70 -37.80 -10.85
C THR A 18 -3.04 -36.81 -11.82
N ILE A 19 -2.76 -37.20 -13.07
CA ILE A 19 -2.20 -36.30 -14.11
C ILE A 19 -3.25 -35.26 -14.56
N SER A 20 -4.53 -35.63 -14.66
CA SER A 20 -5.62 -34.68 -14.93
C SER A 20 -5.90 -33.71 -13.77
N LEU A 21 -5.67 -34.12 -12.51
CA LEU A 21 -5.85 -33.26 -11.34
C LEU A 21 -4.72 -32.24 -11.16
N LEU A 22 -3.47 -32.60 -11.53
CA LEU A 22 -2.31 -31.71 -11.49
C LEU A 22 -2.33 -30.62 -12.58
N PHE A 23 -3.04 -30.84 -13.69
CA PHE A 23 -3.16 -29.86 -14.78
C PHE A 23 -4.19 -28.75 -14.51
N LEU A 24 -5.10 -28.93 -13.55
CA LEU A 24 -6.13 -27.94 -13.18
C LEU A 24 -5.68 -26.93 -12.11
N LEU A 25 -4.49 -27.09 -11.52
CA LEU A 25 -3.94 -26.17 -10.52
C LEU A 25 -2.92 -25.16 -11.10
N SER A 26 -2.60 -25.23 -12.40
CA SER A 26 -1.58 -24.39 -13.06
C SER A 26 -2.14 -23.17 -13.80
N CYS A 27 -3.45 -22.92 -13.75
CA CYS A 27 -4.04 -21.70 -14.28
C CYS A 27 -4.89 -21.02 -13.21
N TYR A 28 -4.24 -20.63 -12.12
CA TYR A 28 -4.71 -19.44 -11.42
C TYR A 28 -4.28 -18.26 -12.27
N PRO A 29 -5.21 -17.47 -12.83
CA PRO A 29 -4.86 -16.16 -13.32
C PRO A 29 -4.41 -15.37 -12.08
N SER A 30 -3.09 -15.24 -11.90
CA SER A 30 -2.55 -14.17 -11.09
C SER A 30 -2.90 -12.88 -11.81
N SER A 31 -4.11 -12.37 -11.59
CA SER A 31 -4.38 -10.96 -11.87
C SER A 31 -3.54 -10.18 -10.87
N VAL A 32 -2.26 -9.99 -11.19
CA VAL A 32 -1.50 -8.86 -10.67
C VAL A 32 -2.14 -7.66 -11.35
N THR A 33 -3.27 -7.22 -10.81
CA THR A 33 -3.71 -5.85 -10.97
C THR A 33 -2.76 -5.04 -10.10
N ASP A 34 -1.56 -4.77 -10.60
CA ASP A 34 -0.80 -3.61 -10.16
C ASP A 34 -1.46 -2.38 -10.80
N ASN A 35 -2.70 -2.13 -10.38
CA ASN A 35 -3.36 -0.84 -10.51
C ASN A 35 -3.42 -0.27 -9.09
N THR A 36 -2.27 -0.24 -8.43
CA THR A 36 -1.99 0.87 -7.53
C THR A 36 -1.55 2.05 -8.40
N ASP A 37 -2.49 2.58 -9.20
CA ASP A 37 -2.57 4.02 -9.36
C ASP A 37 -2.99 4.55 -7.98
N SER A 38 -2.12 4.40 -6.98
CA SER A 38 -2.13 5.32 -5.85
C SER A 38 -1.89 6.65 -6.52
N ILE A 39 -2.94 7.48 -6.58
CA ILE A 39 -2.79 8.89 -6.94
C ILE A 39 -1.81 9.42 -5.89
N ASP A 40 -0.53 9.46 -6.26
CA ASP A 40 0.54 9.96 -5.43
C ASP A 40 0.34 11.46 -5.46
N PHE A 41 -0.45 11.98 -4.53
CA PHE A 41 -0.73 13.39 -4.46
C PHE A 41 0.60 14.09 -4.20
N GLU A 42 1.06 14.90 -5.17
CA GLU A 42 2.35 15.58 -5.08
C GLU A 42 2.27 16.72 -4.05
N VAL A 43 2.66 16.41 -2.81
CA VAL A 43 2.61 17.35 -1.69
C VAL A 43 3.60 18.51 -1.85
N SER A 44 4.70 18.33 -2.59
CA SER A 44 5.84 19.26 -2.62
C SER A 44 5.56 20.62 -3.24
N GLU A 45 4.78 20.64 -4.32
CA GLU A 45 4.53 21.85 -5.12
C GLU A 45 3.09 22.36 -4.97
N ALA A 46 2.27 21.66 -4.19
CA ALA A 46 0.90 22.05 -3.89
C ALA A 46 0.87 23.28 -2.96
N THR A 47 0.07 24.27 -3.33
CA THR A 47 -0.26 25.42 -2.49
C THR A 47 -1.07 24.98 -1.27
N ILE A 48 -1.07 25.80 -0.22
CA ILE A 48 -1.89 25.55 0.99
C ILE A 48 -3.37 25.38 0.63
N MET A 49 -3.87 26.16 -0.34
CA MET A 49 -5.27 26.06 -0.77
C MET A 49 -5.55 24.73 -1.49
N GLU A 50 -4.63 24.24 -2.31
CA GLU A 50 -4.75 22.93 -2.96
C GLU A 50 -4.70 21.79 -1.94
N LEU A 51 -3.78 21.86 -0.97
CA LEU A 51 -3.71 20.89 0.14
C LEU A 51 -4.98 20.90 0.98
N HIS A 52 -5.49 22.09 1.30
CA HIS A 52 -6.72 22.26 2.07
C HIS A 52 -7.93 21.67 1.33
N ASN A 53 -8.06 21.96 0.03
CA ASN A 53 -9.10 21.38 -0.82
C ASN A 53 -8.96 19.85 -0.92
N ALA A 54 -7.74 19.34 -1.10
CA ALA A 54 -7.50 17.89 -1.14
C ALA A 54 -7.89 17.21 0.18
N MET A 55 -7.69 17.87 1.34
CA MET A 55 -8.17 17.38 2.64
C MET A 55 -9.70 17.47 2.78
N LEU A 56 -10.34 18.52 2.24
CA LEU A 56 -11.81 18.65 2.20
C LEU A 56 -12.44 17.55 1.34
N GLU A 57 -11.81 17.24 0.21
CA GLU A 57 -12.22 16.18 -0.73
C GLU A 57 -11.85 14.77 -0.25
N ASN A 58 -11.20 14.65 0.91
CA ASN A 58 -10.69 13.39 1.47
C ASN A 58 -9.70 12.66 0.54
N GLN A 59 -9.03 13.37 -0.36
CA GLN A 59 -7.96 12.82 -1.21
C GLN A 59 -6.69 12.57 -0.39
N VAL A 60 -6.43 13.43 0.61
CA VAL A 60 -5.28 13.30 1.51
C VAL A 60 -5.72 13.50 2.96
N THR A 61 -4.92 12.97 3.88
CA THR A 61 -5.08 13.12 5.33
C THR A 61 -3.91 13.93 5.91
N SER A 62 -4.09 14.55 7.07
CA SER A 62 -2.98 15.21 7.78
C SER A 62 -1.83 14.22 8.01
N LEU A 63 -2.15 12.96 8.34
CA LEU A 63 -1.15 11.90 8.50
C LEU A 63 -0.37 11.63 7.19
N TYR A 64 -1.06 11.56 6.05
CA TYR A 64 -0.42 11.39 4.75
C TYR A 64 0.55 12.54 4.44
N LEU A 65 0.14 13.79 4.69
CA LEU A 65 0.99 14.96 4.48
C LEU A 65 2.23 14.91 5.38
N VAL A 66 2.06 14.62 6.67
CA VAL A 66 3.17 14.51 7.62
C VAL A 66 4.16 13.41 7.20
N ASN A 67 3.68 12.24 6.83
CA ASN A 67 4.54 11.15 6.37
C ASN A 67 5.30 11.54 5.09
N SER A 68 4.61 12.15 4.12
CA SER A 68 5.24 12.64 2.88
C SER A 68 6.39 13.62 3.16
N TYR A 69 6.23 14.52 4.13
CA TYR A 69 7.30 15.42 4.54
C TYR A 69 8.40 14.72 5.33
N LEU A 70 8.07 13.80 6.25
CA LEU A 70 9.09 13.03 6.98
C LEU A 70 9.97 12.22 6.03
N ASP A 71 9.40 11.62 5.00
CA ASP A 71 10.13 10.87 3.98
C ASP A 71 11.05 11.78 3.16
N ARG A 72 10.59 13.00 2.82
CA ARG A 72 11.45 14.01 2.16
C ARG A 72 12.58 14.47 3.07
N ILE A 73 12.32 14.65 4.36
CA ILE A 73 13.33 15.03 5.33
C ILE A 73 14.39 13.94 5.44
N ASP A 74 13.99 12.67 5.57
CA ASP A 74 14.93 11.57 5.59
C ASP A 74 15.77 11.53 4.30
N ARG A 75 15.10 11.62 3.13
CA ARG A 75 15.75 11.55 1.83
C ARG A 75 16.74 12.69 1.58
N TYR A 76 16.39 13.93 1.92
CA TYR A 76 17.19 15.10 1.51
C TYR A 76 18.00 15.72 2.66
N ASP A 77 17.45 15.77 3.86
CA ASP A 77 18.09 16.41 5.00
C ASP A 77 19.10 15.51 5.70
N ARG A 78 18.81 14.19 5.78
CA ARG A 78 19.61 13.20 6.52
C ARG A 78 20.46 12.31 5.63
N SER A 79 19.82 11.58 4.73
CA SER A 79 20.43 10.46 4.00
C SER A 79 20.99 10.84 2.62
N GLY A 80 20.52 11.95 2.04
CA GLY A 80 20.92 12.42 0.71
C GLY A 80 22.00 13.51 0.74
N PRO A 81 21.80 14.69 0.13
CA PRO A 81 22.78 15.77 0.09
C PRO A 81 23.11 16.37 1.47
N ALA A 82 22.51 15.84 2.55
CA ALA A 82 22.72 16.25 3.92
C ALA A 82 22.56 17.78 4.08
N LEU A 83 21.37 18.28 3.72
CA LEU A 83 21.08 19.72 3.81
C LEU A 83 21.23 20.26 5.24
N ASN A 84 21.08 19.40 6.25
CA ASN A 84 21.24 19.75 7.66
C ASN A 84 20.40 20.98 8.08
N SER A 85 19.23 21.14 7.46
CA SER A 85 18.28 22.21 7.69
C SER A 85 17.39 21.97 8.91
N ILE A 86 17.21 20.70 9.33
CA ILE A 86 16.35 20.34 10.45
C ILE A 86 17.19 19.84 11.62
N ILE A 87 17.12 20.53 12.76
CA ILE A 87 17.88 20.16 13.96
C ILE A 87 17.19 19.01 14.70
N ARG A 88 15.85 19.02 14.80
CA ARG A 88 15.08 18.03 15.55
C ARG A 88 13.70 17.84 14.94
N LEU A 89 13.28 16.57 14.86
CA LEU A 89 11.89 16.19 14.56
C LEU A 89 11.09 16.07 15.85
N LYS A 90 9.81 16.45 15.75
CA LYS A 90 8.87 16.30 16.86
C LYS A 90 8.45 14.81 16.93
N PRO A 91 8.72 14.10 18.05
CA PRO A 91 8.56 12.64 18.10
C PRO A 91 7.11 12.17 17.99
N ASP A 92 6.14 13.04 18.30
CA ASP A 92 4.71 12.79 18.28
C ASP A 92 3.99 13.41 17.07
N ALA A 93 4.72 13.82 16.02
CA ALA A 93 4.15 14.50 14.85
C ALA A 93 3.05 13.67 14.16
N GLN A 94 3.26 12.36 14.01
CA GLN A 94 2.27 11.45 13.40
C GLN A 94 1.02 11.31 14.27
N GLN A 95 1.18 11.21 15.59
CA GLN A 95 0.08 11.11 16.55
C GLN A 95 -0.76 12.38 16.56
N GLN A 96 -0.13 13.55 16.44
CA GLN A 96 -0.84 14.82 16.30
C GLN A 96 -1.63 14.89 14.99
N ALA A 97 -1.04 14.44 13.88
CA ALA A 97 -1.73 14.40 12.60
C ALA A 97 -2.95 13.47 12.64
N ILE A 98 -2.83 12.29 13.24
CA ILE A 98 -3.96 11.36 13.47
C ILE A 98 -5.06 12.04 14.30
N ALA A 99 -4.70 12.77 15.36
CA ALA A 99 -5.66 13.49 16.18
C ALA A 99 -6.40 14.60 15.39
N LEU A 100 -5.70 15.32 14.53
CA LEU A 100 -6.28 16.36 13.66
C LEU A 100 -7.18 15.77 12.58
N ASP A 101 -6.81 14.64 11.98
CA ASP A 101 -7.68 13.91 11.05
C ASP A 101 -8.96 13.43 11.74
N LYS A 102 -8.82 12.88 12.95
CA LYS A 102 -9.98 12.47 13.75
C LYS A 102 -10.88 13.66 14.06
N GLU A 103 -10.31 14.78 14.52
CA GLU A 103 -11.07 16.00 14.80
C GLU A 103 -11.74 16.55 13.55
N ARG A 104 -11.09 16.51 12.38
CA ARG A 104 -11.66 16.94 11.10
C ARG A 104 -12.92 16.15 10.77
N VAL A 105 -12.92 14.85 11.04
CA VAL A 105 -14.06 13.97 10.81
C VAL A 105 -15.18 14.22 11.84
N GLU A 106 -14.83 14.45 13.10
CA GLU A 106 -15.80 14.58 14.20
C GLU A 106 -16.42 15.97 14.30
N ASN A 107 -15.61 17.03 14.21
CA ASN A 107 -15.97 18.41 14.50
C ASN A 107 -15.82 19.35 13.30
N GLY A 108 -15.26 18.85 12.19
CA GLY A 108 -14.89 19.68 11.04
C GLY A 108 -13.52 20.34 11.21
N MET A 109 -13.15 21.16 10.23
CA MET A 109 -11.88 21.87 10.23
C MET A 109 -11.90 23.09 11.14
N ARG A 110 -10.80 23.34 11.84
CA ARG A 110 -10.55 24.55 12.66
C ARG A 110 -10.40 25.82 11.82
N GLY A 111 -10.00 25.68 10.56
CA GLY A 111 -9.77 26.79 9.64
C GLY A 111 -8.89 26.40 8.45
N PRO A 112 -8.33 27.38 7.72
CA PRO A 112 -7.50 27.14 6.53
C PRO A 112 -6.18 26.39 6.79
N LEU A 113 -5.74 26.32 8.04
CA LEU A 113 -4.51 25.63 8.48
C LEU A 113 -4.80 24.48 9.45
N HIS A 114 -5.97 23.85 9.31
CA HIS A 114 -6.32 22.67 10.10
C HIS A 114 -5.38 21.50 9.82
#